data_AF-A0A6L9ZGJ0-F1
#
_entry.id   AF-A0A6L9ZGJ0-F1
#
_cell.length_a   1.000
_cell.length_b   1.000
_cell.length_c   1.000
_cell.angle_alpha   90.00
_cell.angle_beta   90.00
_cell.angle_gamma   90.00
#
_symmetry.space_group_name_H-M   'P 1'
#
loop_
_entity.id
_entity.type
_entity.pdbx_description
1 polymer ?
#
loop_
_entity_poly.entity_id
_entity_poly.type
_entity_poly.pdbx_seq_one_letter_code
_entity_poly.pdbx_strand_id
1 'polypeptide(L)'
;MAKLPQFDPPANQNDFCGEEEKEKALRTRWSNNINRYTEKTLQNDPWSSVNQPPLSQYYNPLKTDIPEGTKGVPIKWTAFPNRILMAYPNVGERTQWQYADEGPPPEDNYGPSGPRGWQDEYCEWSVTRNAQGKITKVMFTCENREYWYTLWEVDPNVVLGLYQKLVSPEVKIEDLYLRNQQGNLVIDPATGRPAYNDRNPWNSTTTAGAVHLISNPNSLSAEVFLAGQATVLRRDAAGNPITDKNQLINCSRYGTPNRNSDPTIGASVNGLVRGTGAPGSGLRISLANPVGLYIQEPSFNTYELPFDAPVDAKPSDYWKVIRGRKRDSGEEMDYILHAVYEVPEELGFTVSDITINGFNIEYGAQIAQTFQIALAGLGLPQVNQDGLLCAGEPKLLPRPYVLRELEMLSVAFRSSLNMRIEPGTTVENVVLYAFDSDSQSTIEFTGSPGITFEQTDFQDLGSNQQVFILTITAAPDAPLGNRSILMKNPDPDNPGNYYGGPAVFGLLEVVAPGTLNRNQDAAASEVAETAPT
;
A
#
# COMPACT_ATOMS: atom_id res chain seq x y z
N MET A 1 2.94 -31.23 -0.15
CA MET A 1 3.21 -29.84 0.25
C MET A 1 3.73 -29.13 -0.97
N ALA A 2 3.14 -28.01 -1.33
CA ALA A 2 3.52 -27.25 -2.52
C ALA A 2 3.83 -25.82 -2.11
N LYS A 3 4.84 -25.22 -2.76
CA LYS A 3 5.06 -23.79 -2.70
C LYS A 3 3.96 -23.10 -3.47
N LEU A 4 3.63 -21.87 -3.09
CA LEU A 4 2.77 -21.04 -3.92
C LEU A 4 3.48 -20.81 -5.27
N PRO A 5 2.86 -21.11 -6.42
CA PRO A 5 3.51 -20.95 -7.72
C PRO A 5 3.69 -19.47 -8.11
N GLN A 6 2.69 -18.64 -7.78
CA GLN A 6 2.68 -17.20 -8.03
C GLN A 6 1.69 -16.55 -7.05
N PHE A 7 1.85 -15.25 -6.78
CA PHE A 7 0.78 -14.49 -6.13
C PHE A 7 -0.28 -14.10 -7.14
N ASP A 8 -1.55 -14.28 -6.77
CA ASP A 8 -2.69 -13.87 -7.56
C ASP A 8 -3.09 -12.42 -7.27
N PRO A 9 -3.67 -11.70 -8.25
CA PRO A 9 -4.26 -10.38 -8.05
C PRO A 9 -5.30 -10.36 -6.93
N PRO A 10 -5.57 -9.20 -6.29
CA PRO A 10 -6.55 -9.09 -5.21
C PRO A 10 -7.90 -9.62 -5.66
N ALA A 11 -8.56 -10.41 -4.81
CA ALA A 11 -9.82 -11.10 -5.13
C ALA A 11 -9.81 -11.94 -6.44
N ASN A 12 -8.63 -12.33 -6.93
CA ASN A 12 -8.42 -12.97 -8.23
C ASN A 12 -8.97 -12.16 -9.41
N GLN A 13 -8.96 -10.82 -9.33
CA GLN A 13 -9.41 -9.96 -10.41
C GLN A 13 -8.71 -10.28 -11.74
N ASN A 14 -9.48 -10.20 -12.83
CA ASN A 14 -9.00 -10.37 -14.19
C ASN A 14 -9.66 -9.35 -15.11
N ASP A 15 -9.08 -8.16 -15.16
CA ASP A 15 -9.56 -7.07 -16.02
C ASP A 15 -9.12 -7.22 -17.50
N PHE A 16 -8.36 -8.28 -17.82
CA PHE A 16 -7.94 -8.67 -19.17
C PHE A 16 -8.62 -9.97 -19.64
N CYS A 17 -9.80 -10.29 -19.11
CA CYS A 17 -10.52 -11.51 -19.46
C CYS A 17 -10.74 -11.62 -20.99
N GLY A 18 -10.26 -12.70 -21.60
CA GLY A 18 -10.27 -12.91 -23.05
C GLY A 18 -9.03 -12.40 -23.79
N GLU A 19 -8.08 -11.77 -23.08
CA GLU A 19 -6.80 -11.28 -23.59
C GLU A 19 -5.62 -11.99 -22.88
N GLU A 20 -5.43 -13.28 -23.18
CA GLU A 20 -4.55 -14.20 -22.44
C GLU A 20 -3.12 -13.67 -22.20
N GLU A 21 -2.49 -13.06 -23.21
CA GLU A 21 -1.13 -12.52 -23.06
C GLU A 21 -1.06 -11.31 -22.13
N LYS A 22 -2.10 -10.44 -22.14
CA LYS A 22 -2.17 -9.29 -21.22
C LYS A 22 -2.48 -9.73 -19.81
N GLU A 23 -3.37 -10.72 -19.64
CA GLU A 23 -3.62 -11.34 -18.34
C GLU A 23 -2.34 -11.95 -17.76
N LYS A 24 -1.59 -12.71 -18.58
CA LYS A 24 -0.33 -13.30 -18.17
C LYS A 24 0.70 -12.23 -17.79
N ALA A 25 0.79 -11.13 -18.55
CA ALA A 25 1.66 -10.01 -18.23
C ALA A 25 1.28 -9.36 -16.88
N LEU A 26 -0.02 -9.11 -16.65
CA LEU A 26 -0.55 -8.58 -15.39
C LEU A 26 -0.19 -9.49 -14.21
N ARG A 27 -0.51 -10.79 -14.29
CA ARG A 27 -0.26 -11.76 -13.21
C ARG A 27 1.24 -11.91 -12.92
N THR A 28 2.07 -11.96 -13.96
CA THR A 28 3.52 -12.04 -13.80
C THR A 28 4.05 -10.79 -13.08
N ARG A 29 3.64 -9.60 -13.53
CA ARG A 29 4.10 -8.34 -12.93
C ARG A 29 3.59 -8.19 -11.50
N TRP A 30 2.34 -8.54 -11.25
CA TRP A 30 1.74 -8.56 -9.91
C TRP A 30 2.53 -9.47 -8.96
N SER A 31 2.74 -10.73 -9.35
CA SER A 31 3.49 -11.69 -8.54
C SER A 31 4.92 -11.22 -8.25
N ASN A 32 5.60 -10.61 -9.24
CA ASN A 32 6.93 -10.04 -9.04
C ASN A 32 6.93 -8.87 -8.04
N ASN A 33 5.91 -8.00 -8.09
CA ASN A 33 5.77 -6.89 -7.15
C ASN A 33 5.54 -7.40 -5.72
N ILE A 34 4.59 -8.32 -5.50
CA ILE A 34 4.33 -8.89 -4.16
C ILE A 34 5.56 -9.62 -3.63
N ASN A 35 6.21 -10.45 -4.47
CA ASN A 35 7.45 -11.11 -4.10
C ASN A 35 8.55 -10.10 -3.69
N ARG A 36 8.70 -8.99 -4.41
CA ARG A 36 9.65 -7.93 -4.05
C ARG A 36 9.34 -7.36 -2.67
N TYR A 37 8.08 -7.01 -2.41
CA TYR A 37 7.67 -6.47 -1.12
C TYR A 37 7.95 -7.47 0.00
N THR A 38 7.57 -8.74 -0.17
CA THR A 38 7.83 -9.82 0.79
C THR A 38 9.32 -9.99 1.08
N GLU A 39 10.18 -10.02 0.06
CA GLU A 39 11.64 -10.16 0.23
C GLU A 39 12.26 -8.94 0.92
N LYS A 40 11.83 -7.73 0.57
CA LYS A 40 12.26 -6.50 1.27
C LYS A 40 11.84 -6.53 2.74
N THR A 41 10.60 -6.94 3.02
CA THR A 41 10.09 -7.08 4.40
C THR A 41 10.88 -8.09 5.23
N LEU A 42 11.33 -9.20 4.65
CA LEU A 42 12.16 -10.19 5.37
C LEU A 42 13.48 -9.61 5.90
N GLN A 43 13.96 -8.49 5.34
CA GLN A 43 15.16 -7.80 5.83
C GLN A 43 14.93 -7.00 7.12
N ASN A 44 13.66 -6.77 7.52
CA ASN A 44 13.27 -5.87 8.61
C ASN A 44 13.75 -4.42 8.34
N ASP A 45 14.01 -3.61 9.37
CA ASP A 45 14.54 -2.24 9.27
C ASP A 45 15.78 -2.02 10.17
N PRO A 46 16.89 -2.77 9.95
CA PRO A 46 18.13 -2.64 10.71
C PRO A 46 18.87 -1.31 10.50
N TRP A 47 18.48 -0.50 9.51
CA TRP A 47 19.13 0.77 9.20
C TRP A 47 18.67 1.90 10.12
N SER A 48 17.39 1.89 10.50
CA SER A 48 16.74 2.97 11.28
C SER A 48 16.48 2.59 12.73
N SER A 49 16.69 1.32 13.13
CA SER A 49 16.44 0.87 14.51
C SER A 49 17.31 -0.32 14.95
N VAL A 50 17.73 -0.31 16.22
CA VAL A 50 18.30 -1.51 16.87
C VAL A 50 17.21 -2.53 17.19
N ASN A 51 17.59 -3.78 17.50
CA ASN A 51 16.65 -4.87 17.78
C ASN A 51 15.70 -5.16 16.60
N GLN A 52 16.19 -4.99 15.37
CA GLN A 52 15.49 -5.30 14.12
C GLN A 52 16.26 -6.34 13.29
N PRO A 53 16.45 -7.58 13.78
CA PRO A 53 17.09 -8.62 12.98
C PRO A 53 16.18 -9.00 11.79
N PRO A 54 16.74 -9.63 10.73
CA PRO A 54 15.95 -10.22 9.66
C PRO A 54 14.83 -11.11 10.22
N LEU A 55 13.67 -11.07 9.56
CA LEU A 55 12.47 -11.71 10.06
C LEU A 55 12.54 -13.23 9.90
N SER A 56 12.69 -13.93 11.02
CA SER A 56 12.65 -15.39 11.09
C SER A 56 11.22 -15.93 11.13
N GLN A 57 10.30 -15.17 11.74
CA GLN A 57 8.90 -15.56 12.00
C GLN A 57 7.94 -15.17 10.85
N TYR A 58 8.44 -14.42 9.86
CA TYR A 58 7.76 -14.14 8.59
C TYR A 58 8.34 -15.02 7.48
N TYR A 59 7.57 -15.36 6.44
CA TYR A 59 8.04 -16.17 5.32
C TYR A 59 7.51 -15.75 3.96
N ASN A 60 8.21 -16.17 2.92
CA ASN A 60 7.75 -16.03 1.54
C ASN A 60 7.05 -17.34 1.06
N PRO A 61 5.75 -17.30 0.75
CA PRO A 61 4.98 -18.43 0.20
C PRO A 61 5.55 -19.03 -1.09
N LEU A 62 6.24 -18.23 -1.92
CA LEU A 62 6.87 -18.73 -3.15
C LEU A 62 8.09 -19.61 -2.88
N LYS A 63 8.69 -19.51 -1.69
CA LYS A 63 9.92 -20.22 -1.30
C LYS A 63 9.70 -21.27 -0.22
N THR A 64 8.52 -21.30 0.39
CA THR A 64 8.21 -22.12 1.57
C THR A 64 7.16 -23.15 1.21
N ASP A 65 7.38 -24.41 1.60
CA ASP A 65 6.40 -25.48 1.39
C ASP A 65 5.20 -25.26 2.31
N ILE A 66 4.01 -25.15 1.72
CA ILE A 66 2.76 -24.94 2.45
C ILE A 66 2.00 -26.28 2.47
N PRO A 67 1.59 -26.78 3.66
CA PRO A 67 0.71 -27.93 3.76
C PRO A 67 -0.60 -27.70 3.00
N GLU A 68 -1.08 -28.75 2.35
CA GLU A 68 -2.35 -28.68 1.64
C GLU A 68 -3.49 -28.42 2.63
N GLY A 69 -4.40 -27.52 2.27
CA GLY A 69 -5.53 -27.14 3.13
C GLY A 69 -5.18 -26.16 4.25
N THR A 70 -3.96 -25.64 4.35
CA THR A 70 -3.66 -24.51 5.26
C THR A 70 -4.55 -23.32 4.87
N LYS A 71 -5.42 -22.92 5.80
CA LYS A 71 -6.34 -21.79 5.60
C LYS A 71 -5.73 -20.49 6.11
N GLY A 72 -6.04 -19.40 5.41
CA GLY A 72 -5.78 -18.05 5.91
C GLY A 72 -6.71 -17.73 7.09
N VAL A 73 -6.18 -17.07 8.10
CA VAL A 73 -6.93 -16.56 9.26
C VAL A 73 -7.24 -15.08 9.02
N PRO A 74 -8.52 -14.69 8.91
CA PRO A 74 -8.87 -13.29 8.74
C PRO A 74 -8.50 -12.44 9.96
N ILE A 75 -7.93 -11.28 9.69
CA ILE A 75 -7.69 -10.21 10.66
C ILE A 75 -8.57 -9.05 10.23
N LYS A 76 -9.52 -8.66 11.09
CA LYS A 76 -10.58 -7.69 10.76
C LYS A 76 -10.52 -6.46 11.67
N TRP A 77 -10.78 -5.29 11.13
CA TRP A 77 -10.87 -4.03 11.87
C TRP A 77 -11.91 -3.10 11.25
N THR A 78 -12.43 -2.13 12.01
CA THR A 78 -13.45 -1.19 11.53
C THR A 78 -12.91 -0.26 10.44
N ALA A 79 -13.71 -0.01 9.40
CA ALA A 79 -13.32 0.85 8.27
C ALA A 79 -13.27 2.35 8.60
N PHE A 80 -14.06 2.81 9.58
CA PHE A 80 -14.04 4.20 10.04
C PHE A 80 -12.67 4.60 10.65
N PRO A 81 -12.15 5.81 10.37
CA PRO A 81 -10.87 6.29 10.88
C PRO A 81 -10.88 6.59 12.38
N ASN A 82 -10.34 5.67 13.18
CA ASN A 82 -10.29 5.83 14.65
C ASN A 82 -9.50 7.06 15.10
N ARG A 83 -8.52 7.51 14.30
CA ARG A 83 -7.74 8.71 14.62
C ARG A 83 -8.60 9.99 14.66
N ILE A 84 -9.73 10.03 13.96
CA ILE A 84 -10.70 11.14 14.10
C ILE A 84 -11.34 11.12 15.49
N LEU A 85 -11.74 9.95 16.00
CA LEU A 85 -12.30 9.84 17.36
C LEU A 85 -11.29 10.29 18.42
N MET A 86 -10.02 9.92 18.20
CA MET A 86 -8.94 10.19 19.14
C MET A 86 -8.46 11.63 19.10
N ALA A 87 -8.41 12.25 17.92
CA ALA A 87 -8.02 13.65 17.76
C ALA A 87 -9.14 14.61 18.21
N TYR A 88 -10.41 14.21 18.03
CA TYR A 88 -11.57 15.06 18.26
C TYR A 88 -12.59 14.42 19.21
N PRO A 89 -12.22 14.08 20.46
CA PRO A 89 -13.13 13.36 21.36
C PRO A 89 -14.32 14.22 21.84
N ASN A 90 -14.24 15.55 21.73
CA ASN A 90 -15.19 16.49 22.33
C ASN A 90 -16.12 17.18 21.31
N VAL A 91 -16.00 16.91 20.00
CA VAL A 91 -16.78 17.61 18.96
C VAL A 91 -18.16 16.97 18.68
N GLY A 92 -18.43 15.81 19.28
CA GLY A 92 -19.64 15.01 19.05
C GLY A 92 -19.58 14.13 17.80
N GLU A 93 -20.32 13.01 17.80
CA GLU A 93 -20.27 11.99 16.73
C GLU A 93 -20.61 12.54 15.35
N ARG A 94 -21.62 13.41 15.25
CA ARG A 94 -22.01 14.04 13.99
C ARG A 94 -20.86 14.78 13.32
N THR A 95 -20.10 15.56 14.11
CA THR A 95 -18.94 16.30 13.62
C THR A 95 -17.78 15.37 13.27
N GLN A 96 -17.60 14.28 14.03
CA GLN A 96 -16.61 13.25 13.69
C GLN A 96 -16.94 12.56 12.35
N TRP A 97 -18.21 12.27 12.08
CA TRP A 97 -18.65 11.76 10.78
C TRP A 97 -18.41 12.77 9.67
N GLN A 98 -18.71 14.05 9.92
CA GLN A 98 -18.39 15.12 8.97
C GLN A 98 -16.90 15.17 8.65
N TYR A 99 -16.03 15.16 9.67
CA TYR A 99 -14.58 15.19 9.47
C TYR A 99 -14.05 13.98 8.70
N ALA A 100 -14.69 12.82 8.82
CA ALA A 100 -14.34 11.62 8.06
C ALA A 100 -14.74 11.70 6.57
N ASP A 101 -15.78 12.46 6.24
CA ASP A 101 -16.21 12.69 4.85
C ASP A 101 -15.50 13.88 4.20
N GLU A 102 -15.36 14.98 4.94
CA GLU A 102 -15.04 16.32 4.42
C GLU A 102 -13.65 16.81 4.83
N GLY A 103 -13.05 16.18 5.83
CA GLY A 103 -11.79 16.59 6.44
C GLY A 103 -12.01 17.48 7.68
N PRO A 104 -11.13 17.37 8.69
CA PRO A 104 -11.11 18.34 9.78
C PRO A 104 -10.70 19.75 9.30
N PRO A 105 -10.92 20.79 10.13
CA PRO A 105 -10.47 22.15 9.87
C PRO A 105 -8.97 22.19 9.51
N PRO A 106 -8.56 22.88 8.43
CA PRO A 106 -7.16 22.92 8.00
C PRO A 106 -6.18 23.40 9.07
N GLU A 107 -6.61 24.29 9.97
CA GLU A 107 -5.83 24.81 11.09
C GLU A 107 -5.41 23.74 12.12
N ASP A 108 -6.10 22.60 12.15
CA ASP A 108 -5.76 21.49 13.04
C ASP A 108 -4.55 20.68 12.54
N ASN A 109 -4.11 20.91 11.30
CA ASN A 109 -2.99 20.21 10.67
C ASN A 109 -3.09 18.68 10.81
N TYR A 110 -4.31 18.15 10.60
CA TYR A 110 -4.57 16.72 10.70
C TYR A 110 -3.85 15.96 9.58
N GLY A 111 -2.96 15.05 9.95
CA GLY A 111 -2.29 14.13 9.01
C GLY A 111 -2.92 12.73 9.03
N PRO A 112 -2.78 11.91 7.95
CA PRO A 112 -2.03 12.19 6.73
C PRO A 112 -2.55 13.35 5.89
N SER A 113 -1.66 13.95 5.09
CA SER A 113 -2.00 15.00 4.12
C SER A 113 -2.65 14.41 2.87
N GLY A 114 -3.26 15.29 2.06
CA GLY A 114 -3.82 14.94 0.76
C GLY A 114 -5.34 14.76 0.74
N PRO A 115 -5.91 14.50 -0.44
CA PRO A 115 -7.35 14.62 -0.70
C PRO A 115 -8.26 13.66 0.07
N ARG A 116 -7.67 12.63 0.68
CA ARG A 116 -8.37 11.61 1.49
C ARG A 116 -7.59 11.27 2.75
N GLY A 117 -6.68 12.16 3.16
CA GLY A 117 -5.77 11.90 4.27
C GLY A 117 -6.50 11.66 5.60
N TRP A 118 -7.70 12.23 5.77
CA TRP A 118 -8.55 12.01 6.94
C TRP A 118 -9.32 10.69 6.93
N GLN A 119 -9.48 10.04 5.78
CA GLN A 119 -9.97 8.65 5.66
C GLN A 119 -8.81 7.68 5.95
N ASP A 120 -8.12 7.89 7.09
CA ASP A 120 -6.85 7.26 7.47
C ASP A 120 -7.00 5.79 7.91
N GLU A 121 -7.67 4.99 7.10
CA GLU A 121 -7.80 3.53 7.19
C GLU A 121 -7.70 2.94 5.79
N TYR A 122 -7.59 1.62 5.70
CA TYR A 122 -7.60 0.87 4.45
C TYR A 122 -8.99 0.82 3.76
N CYS A 123 -9.74 1.92 3.83
CA CYS A 123 -11.00 2.15 3.17
C CYS A 123 -11.13 3.64 2.86
N GLU A 124 -11.37 3.97 1.60
CA GLU A 124 -11.60 5.33 1.14
C GLU A 124 -12.96 5.39 0.44
N TRP A 125 -13.66 6.53 0.53
CA TRP A 125 -15.01 6.63 0.00
C TRP A 125 -15.41 8.01 -0.50
N SER A 126 -16.36 8.03 -1.45
CA SER A 126 -16.97 9.26 -1.94
C SER A 126 -18.48 9.28 -1.72
N VAL A 127 -19.01 10.47 -1.49
CA VAL A 127 -20.43 10.71 -1.25
C VAL A 127 -20.99 11.55 -2.40
N THR A 128 -22.00 11.02 -3.08
CA THR A 128 -22.76 11.75 -4.09
C THR A 128 -24.05 12.27 -3.47
N ARG A 129 -24.32 13.56 -3.67
CA ARG A 129 -25.52 14.24 -3.19
C ARG A 129 -26.32 14.81 -4.36
N ASN A 130 -27.64 14.83 -4.22
CA ASN A 130 -28.53 15.52 -5.16
C ASN A 130 -28.52 17.06 -4.92
N ALA A 131 -29.30 17.79 -5.72
CA ALA A 131 -29.39 19.26 -5.63
C ALA A 131 -29.94 19.77 -4.28
N GLN A 132 -30.62 18.93 -3.50
CA GLN A 132 -31.12 19.23 -2.16
C GLN A 132 -30.10 18.89 -1.06
N GLY A 133 -28.90 18.44 -1.41
CA GLY A 133 -27.84 18.05 -0.46
C GLY A 133 -28.05 16.67 0.18
N LYS A 134 -29.04 15.89 -0.27
CA LYS A 134 -29.32 14.54 0.24
C LYS A 134 -28.40 13.52 -0.43
N ILE A 135 -27.86 12.59 0.33
CA ILE A 135 -27.01 11.51 -0.19
C ILE A 135 -27.88 10.58 -1.04
N THR A 136 -27.44 10.32 -2.27
CA THR A 136 -28.06 9.32 -3.17
C THR A 136 -27.19 8.07 -3.29
N LYS A 137 -25.88 8.23 -3.16
CA LYS A 137 -24.90 7.16 -3.34
C LYS A 137 -23.67 7.38 -2.46
N VAL A 138 -23.16 6.31 -1.87
CA VAL A 138 -21.83 6.28 -1.25
C VAL A 138 -21.02 5.15 -1.88
N MET A 139 -19.81 5.48 -2.34
CA MET A 139 -18.90 4.55 -3.00
C MET A 139 -17.70 4.28 -2.09
N PHE A 140 -17.40 3.01 -1.80
CA PHE A 140 -16.28 2.57 -0.97
C PHE A 140 -15.28 1.75 -1.80
N THR A 141 -13.99 1.98 -1.58
CA THR A 141 -12.91 1.17 -2.17
C THR A 141 -11.85 0.83 -1.12
N CYS A 142 -11.28 -0.37 -1.26
CA CYS A 142 -10.04 -0.78 -0.61
C CYS A 142 -9.00 -1.29 -1.63
N GLU A 143 -9.19 -0.99 -2.92
CA GLU A 143 -8.26 -1.42 -3.96
C GLU A 143 -6.91 -0.72 -3.81
N ASN A 144 -5.84 -1.51 -3.75
CA ASN A 144 -4.47 -0.99 -3.69
C ASN A 144 -4.09 -0.33 -5.02
N ARG A 145 -3.47 0.87 -4.95
CA ARG A 145 -3.01 1.58 -6.15
C ARG A 145 -2.03 0.78 -7.00
N GLU A 146 -1.25 -0.11 -6.40
CA GLU A 146 -0.28 -0.97 -7.08
C GLU A 146 -0.92 -1.86 -8.15
N TYR A 147 -2.17 -2.29 -7.93
CA TYR A 147 -2.91 -3.06 -8.95
C TYR A 147 -3.21 -2.19 -10.17
N TRP A 148 -3.61 -0.95 -9.95
CA TRP A 148 -3.91 0.03 -11.00
C TRP A 148 -2.66 0.48 -11.78
N TYR A 149 -1.52 0.64 -11.10
CA TYR A 149 -0.24 0.82 -11.80
C TYR A 149 0.12 -0.39 -12.66
N THR A 150 -0.13 -1.61 -12.16
CA THR A 150 0.14 -2.84 -12.92
C THR A 150 -0.80 -2.94 -14.16
N LEU A 151 -2.08 -2.58 -14.02
CA LEU A 151 -3.02 -2.48 -15.15
C LEU A 151 -2.55 -1.45 -16.18
N TRP A 152 -2.18 -0.23 -15.73
CA TRP A 152 -1.70 0.84 -16.61
C TRP A 152 -0.44 0.45 -17.36
N GLU A 153 0.48 -0.26 -16.69
CA GLU A 153 1.71 -0.77 -17.28
C GLU A 153 1.41 -1.73 -18.44
N VAL A 154 0.37 -2.56 -18.32
CA VAL A 154 -0.03 -3.48 -19.40
C VAL A 154 -0.83 -2.74 -20.48
N ASP A 155 -1.96 -2.11 -20.14
CA ASP A 155 -2.81 -1.38 -21.08
C ASP A 155 -3.59 -0.23 -20.41
N PRO A 156 -3.23 1.04 -20.69
CA PRO A 156 -3.96 2.21 -20.22
C PRO A 156 -5.45 2.25 -20.61
N ASN A 157 -5.85 1.61 -21.71
CA ASN A 157 -7.26 1.60 -22.13
C ASN A 157 -8.15 0.77 -21.22
N VAL A 158 -7.60 -0.27 -20.58
CA VAL A 158 -8.35 -1.03 -19.56
C VAL A 158 -8.60 -0.16 -18.35
N VAL A 159 -7.59 0.62 -17.91
CA VAL A 159 -7.76 1.58 -16.81
C VAL A 159 -8.81 2.63 -17.17
N LEU A 160 -8.75 3.22 -18.37
CA LEU A 160 -9.79 4.14 -18.86
C LEU A 160 -11.18 3.52 -18.79
N GLY A 161 -11.36 2.31 -19.35
CA GLY A 161 -12.64 1.62 -19.37
C GLY A 161 -13.16 1.31 -17.97
N LEU A 162 -12.27 1.04 -17.01
CA LEU A 162 -12.64 0.86 -15.60
C LEU A 162 -13.08 2.17 -14.95
N TYR A 163 -12.36 3.27 -15.14
CA TYR A 163 -12.79 4.58 -14.66
C TYR A 163 -14.16 4.97 -15.25
N GLN A 164 -14.37 4.74 -16.55
CA GLN A 164 -15.64 5.03 -17.20
C GLN A 164 -16.81 4.26 -16.60
N LYS A 165 -16.58 3.01 -16.20
CA LYS A 165 -17.58 2.15 -15.55
C LYS A 165 -17.81 2.49 -14.09
N LEU A 166 -16.74 2.80 -13.35
CA LEU A 166 -16.80 2.96 -11.91
C LEU A 166 -17.28 4.35 -11.50
N VAL A 167 -16.83 5.40 -12.19
CA VAL A 167 -17.07 6.78 -11.76
C VAL A 167 -17.88 7.59 -12.76
N SER A 168 -17.49 7.67 -14.03
CA SER A 168 -18.24 8.45 -15.03
C SER A 168 -17.86 8.10 -16.48
N PRO A 169 -18.81 7.91 -17.41
CA PRO A 169 -18.51 7.70 -18.82
C PRO A 169 -17.80 8.89 -19.49
N GLU A 170 -17.76 10.06 -18.84
CA GLU A 170 -17.09 11.27 -19.34
C GLU A 170 -15.57 11.27 -19.14
N VAL A 171 -15.03 10.31 -18.37
CA VAL A 171 -13.58 10.19 -18.15
C VAL A 171 -12.86 10.05 -19.49
N LYS A 172 -11.83 10.87 -19.67
CA LYS A 172 -10.92 10.80 -20.82
C LYS A 172 -9.58 10.28 -20.37
N ILE A 173 -8.84 9.66 -21.30
CA ILE A 173 -7.53 9.09 -20.97
C ILE A 173 -6.53 10.18 -20.56
N GLU A 174 -6.69 11.39 -21.10
CA GLU A 174 -5.87 12.55 -20.76
C GLU A 174 -6.05 13.03 -19.32
N ASP A 175 -7.19 12.74 -18.70
CA ASP A 175 -7.44 13.03 -17.28
C ASP A 175 -6.59 12.14 -16.38
N LEU A 176 -6.19 10.97 -16.88
CA LEU A 176 -5.43 9.95 -16.15
C LEU A 176 -3.92 10.10 -16.32
N TYR A 177 -3.46 11.06 -17.13
CA TYR A 177 -2.05 11.32 -17.35
C TYR A 177 -1.44 12.14 -16.22
N LEU A 178 -0.27 11.69 -15.74
CA LEU A 178 0.55 12.46 -14.82
C LEU A 178 1.15 13.65 -15.54
N ARG A 179 1.08 14.80 -14.87
CA ARG A 179 1.71 16.05 -15.31
C ARG A 179 2.63 16.57 -14.22
N ASN A 180 3.73 17.17 -14.64
CA ASN A 180 4.62 17.87 -13.73
C ASN A 180 4.02 19.22 -13.30
N GLN A 181 4.72 19.97 -12.44
CA GLN A 181 4.24 21.26 -11.93
C GLN A 181 4.01 22.30 -13.03
N GLN A 182 4.69 22.19 -14.17
CA GLN A 182 4.52 23.07 -15.34
C GLN A 182 3.37 22.63 -16.26
N GLY A 183 2.68 21.53 -15.93
CA GLY A 183 1.56 20.99 -16.72
C GLY A 183 1.97 20.08 -17.89
N ASN A 184 3.27 19.83 -18.06
CA ASN A 184 3.79 18.95 -19.11
C ASN A 184 3.56 17.48 -18.74
N LEU A 185 3.35 16.63 -19.75
CA LEU A 185 3.20 15.18 -19.54
C LEU A 185 4.50 14.62 -18.97
N VAL A 186 4.37 13.82 -17.92
CA VAL A 186 5.45 12.95 -17.47
C VAL A 186 5.38 11.66 -18.27
N ILE A 187 6.48 11.28 -18.92
CA ILE A 187 6.57 10.03 -19.67
C ILE A 187 7.24 8.98 -18.79
N ASP A 188 6.61 7.82 -18.59
CA ASP A 188 7.28 6.70 -17.92
C ASP A 188 8.30 6.10 -18.89
N PRO A 189 9.62 6.25 -18.63
CA PRO A 189 10.65 5.79 -19.57
C PRO A 189 10.59 4.29 -19.78
N ALA A 190 10.08 3.51 -18.81
CA ALA A 190 9.96 2.07 -18.92
C ALA A 190 8.94 1.66 -19.99
N THR A 191 7.97 2.52 -20.30
CA THR A 191 6.87 2.21 -21.26
C THR A 191 6.82 3.14 -22.47
N GLY A 192 7.52 4.28 -22.42
CA GLY A 192 7.49 5.30 -23.49
C GLY A 192 6.14 6.00 -23.62
N ARG A 193 5.25 5.87 -22.63
CA ARG A 193 3.89 6.42 -22.62
C ARG A 193 3.72 7.41 -21.45
N PRO A 194 2.68 8.26 -21.46
CA PRO A 194 2.32 9.05 -20.29
C PRO A 194 2.20 8.19 -19.03
N ALA A 195 2.83 8.64 -17.95
CA ALA A 195 2.74 7.98 -16.65
C ALA A 195 1.33 8.12 -16.07
N TYR A 196 0.92 7.16 -15.25
CA TYR A 196 -0.39 7.16 -14.60
C TYR A 196 -0.45 8.19 -13.47
N ASN A 197 -1.51 8.99 -13.44
CA ASN A 197 -1.87 9.83 -12.31
C ASN A 197 -2.84 9.08 -11.39
N ASP A 198 -2.30 8.45 -10.35
CA ASP A 198 -3.10 7.82 -9.28
C ASP A 198 -3.99 8.84 -8.54
N ARG A 199 -3.60 10.11 -8.57
CA ARG A 199 -4.33 11.27 -8.03
C ARG A 199 -4.96 12.13 -9.14
N ASN A 200 -5.59 11.48 -10.11
CA ASN A 200 -6.36 12.18 -11.15
C ASN A 200 -7.65 12.83 -10.58
N PRO A 201 -8.30 13.74 -11.32
CA PRO A 201 -9.50 14.44 -10.87
C PRO A 201 -10.67 13.52 -10.48
N TRP A 202 -10.72 12.32 -11.04
CA TRP A 202 -11.81 11.36 -10.84
C TRP A 202 -11.63 10.46 -9.60
N ASN A 203 -10.44 10.47 -8.98
CA ASN A 203 -10.14 9.68 -7.77
C ASN A 203 -9.75 10.54 -6.55
N SER A 204 -9.42 11.82 -6.78
CA SER A 204 -8.83 12.73 -5.78
C SER A 204 -9.83 13.64 -5.06
N THR A 205 -11.12 13.32 -5.08
CA THR A 205 -12.14 14.08 -4.35
C THR A 205 -13.06 13.14 -3.61
N THR A 206 -13.62 13.56 -2.48
CA THR A 206 -14.60 12.77 -1.73
C THR A 206 -16.01 12.85 -2.33
N THR A 207 -16.16 13.38 -3.55
CA THR A 207 -17.47 13.60 -4.20
C THR A 207 -17.57 13.09 -5.64
N ALA A 208 -16.47 13.05 -6.41
CA ALA A 208 -16.49 12.57 -7.80
C ALA A 208 -16.36 11.05 -7.95
N GLY A 209 -15.71 10.38 -6.99
CA GLY A 209 -15.49 8.93 -7.04
C GLY A 209 -14.26 8.47 -6.26
N ALA A 210 -14.31 7.20 -5.80
CA ALA A 210 -13.22 6.51 -5.10
C ALA A 210 -12.92 5.20 -5.84
N VAL A 211 -12.00 5.25 -6.79
CA VAL A 211 -11.62 4.10 -7.63
C VAL A 211 -10.67 3.16 -6.87
N HIS A 212 -9.61 3.72 -6.29
CA HIS A 212 -8.62 2.98 -5.51
C HIS A 212 -8.00 3.88 -4.44
N LEU A 213 -7.31 3.28 -3.46
CA LEU A 213 -6.68 3.98 -2.35
C LEU A 213 -5.63 4.99 -2.85
N ILE A 214 -5.64 6.22 -2.32
CA ILE A 214 -4.69 7.30 -2.66
C ILE A 214 -4.05 7.97 -1.45
N SER A 215 -4.54 7.71 -0.25
CA SER A 215 -3.89 8.14 0.99
C SER A 215 -2.52 7.46 1.12
N ASN A 216 -1.47 8.23 1.41
CA ASN A 216 -0.08 7.75 1.44
C ASN A 216 0.17 6.50 2.29
N PRO A 217 -0.34 6.38 3.53
CA PRO A 217 -0.11 5.18 4.34
C PRO A 217 -0.76 3.91 3.76
N ASN A 218 -1.73 4.04 2.87
CA ASN A 218 -2.55 2.93 2.37
C ASN A 218 -1.94 2.20 1.16
N SER A 219 -0.60 2.06 1.11
CA SER A 219 0.08 1.25 0.07
C SER A 219 0.08 -0.23 0.43
N LEU A 220 0.04 -1.11 -0.58
CA LEU A 220 0.13 -2.57 -0.35
C LEU A 220 1.50 -2.96 0.21
N SER A 221 2.56 -2.27 -0.21
CA SER A 221 3.90 -2.51 0.32
C SER A 221 4.01 -2.21 1.83
N ALA A 222 3.28 -1.21 2.32
CA ALA A 222 3.21 -0.90 3.75
C ALA A 222 2.46 -1.98 4.54
N GLU A 223 1.37 -2.54 3.97
CA GLU A 223 0.65 -3.66 4.57
C GLU A 223 1.55 -4.90 4.71
N VAL A 224 2.25 -5.29 3.64
CA VAL A 224 3.19 -6.43 3.65
C VAL A 224 4.28 -6.21 4.69
N PHE A 225 4.85 -5.01 4.73
CA PHE A 225 5.83 -4.62 5.75
C PHE A 225 5.26 -4.75 7.17
N LEU A 226 4.08 -4.20 7.43
CA LEU A 226 3.46 -4.23 8.75
C LEU A 226 3.18 -5.66 9.21
N ALA A 227 2.64 -6.51 8.34
CA ALA A 227 2.39 -7.92 8.66
C ALA A 227 3.69 -8.67 9.02
N GLY A 228 4.79 -8.39 8.31
CA GLY A 228 6.10 -8.95 8.64
C GLY A 228 6.65 -8.43 9.97
N GLN A 229 6.66 -7.11 10.18
CA GLN A 229 7.18 -6.49 11.39
C GLN A 229 6.42 -6.93 12.65
N ALA A 230 5.11 -7.17 12.52
CA ALA A 230 4.28 -7.67 13.60
C ALA A 230 4.70 -9.05 14.14
N THR A 231 5.47 -9.81 13.36
CA THR A 231 5.99 -11.12 13.79
C THR A 231 7.15 -11.02 14.79
N VAL A 232 7.71 -9.83 15.00
CA VAL A 232 8.76 -9.61 16.00
C VAL A 232 8.11 -9.55 17.38
N LEU A 233 8.33 -10.57 18.20
CA LEU A 233 7.90 -10.57 19.60
C LEU A 233 8.71 -9.53 20.39
N ARG A 234 8.03 -8.72 21.21
CA ARG A 234 8.65 -7.65 22.01
C ARG A 234 8.49 -7.91 23.51
N ARG A 235 9.47 -7.45 24.29
CA ARG A 235 9.48 -7.46 25.74
C ARG A 235 9.85 -6.08 26.28
N ASP A 236 9.32 -5.75 27.45
CA ASP A 236 9.71 -4.57 28.21
C ASP A 236 11.09 -4.76 28.87
N ALA A 237 11.60 -3.71 29.53
CA ALA A 237 12.89 -3.75 30.22
C ALA A 237 12.92 -4.73 31.42
N ALA A 238 11.77 -5.14 31.93
CA ALA A 238 11.64 -6.15 32.98
C ALA A 238 11.53 -7.58 32.42
N GLY A 239 11.52 -7.74 31.08
CA GLY A 239 11.44 -9.02 30.38
C GLY A 239 10.01 -9.52 30.13
N ASN A 240 8.98 -8.75 30.48
CA ASN A 240 7.59 -9.12 30.26
C ASN A 240 7.22 -8.93 28.79
N PRO A 241 6.43 -9.85 28.19
CA PRO A 241 5.93 -9.68 26.84
C PRO A 241 5.06 -8.42 26.71
N ILE A 242 5.33 -7.60 25.70
CA ILE A 242 4.46 -6.47 25.34
C ILE A 242 3.34 -7.02 24.46
N THR A 243 2.10 -6.81 24.88
CA THR A 243 0.91 -7.39 24.20
C THR A 243 -0.19 -6.37 23.93
N ASP A 244 -0.14 -5.19 24.56
CA ASP A 244 -1.02 -4.08 24.20
C ASP A 244 -0.71 -3.61 22.78
N LYS A 245 -1.77 -3.39 22.00
CA LYS A 245 -1.66 -3.11 20.57
C LYS A 245 -0.91 -1.81 20.27
N ASN A 246 -1.17 -0.74 21.02
CA ASN A 246 -0.51 0.54 20.79
C ASN A 246 0.91 0.54 21.35
N GLN A 247 1.14 -0.11 22.50
CA GLN A 247 2.49 -0.30 23.03
C GLN A 247 3.35 -1.12 22.08
N LEU A 248 2.80 -2.15 21.41
CA LEU A 248 3.51 -2.94 20.39
C LEU A 248 3.96 -2.07 19.21
N ILE A 249 3.06 -1.22 18.69
CA ILE A 249 3.36 -0.25 17.63
C ILE A 249 4.50 0.68 18.05
N ASN A 250 4.36 1.34 19.20
CA ASN A 250 5.36 2.27 19.71
C ASN A 250 6.71 1.59 19.98
N CYS A 251 6.68 0.39 20.56
CA CYS A 251 7.87 -0.39 20.88
C CYS A 251 8.59 -0.90 19.63
N SER A 252 7.84 -1.21 18.57
CA SER A 252 8.41 -1.81 17.36
C SER A 252 8.74 -0.80 16.27
N ARG A 253 8.28 0.46 16.41
CA ARG A 253 8.49 1.57 15.48
C ARG A 253 8.02 1.29 14.05
N TYR A 254 6.89 0.62 13.90
CA TYR A 254 6.19 0.45 12.62
C TYR A 254 4.73 0.89 12.76
N GLY A 255 4.10 1.31 11.67
CA GLY A 255 2.69 1.73 11.67
C GLY A 255 2.41 2.97 12.51
N THR A 256 1.14 3.28 12.70
CA THR A 256 0.67 4.46 13.44
C THR A 256 -0.22 4.04 14.62
N PRO A 257 0.09 4.45 15.86
CA PRO A 257 -0.77 4.14 17.00
C PRO A 257 -2.12 4.82 16.85
N ASN A 258 -3.15 4.26 17.48
CA ASN A 258 -4.52 4.78 17.46
C ASN A 258 -5.24 4.75 16.09
N ARG A 259 -4.68 4.13 15.05
CA ARG A 259 -5.47 3.60 13.93
C ARG A 259 -6.23 2.34 14.38
N ASN A 260 -7.25 1.94 13.62
CA ASN A 260 -7.89 0.63 13.75
C ASN A 260 -7.03 -0.46 13.13
N SER A 261 -6.51 -0.23 11.93
CA SER A 261 -5.71 -1.19 11.16
C SER A 261 -4.39 -1.57 11.84
N ASP A 262 -3.42 -0.65 11.87
CA ASP A 262 -2.04 -0.95 12.25
C ASP A 262 -1.91 -1.67 13.61
N PRO A 263 -2.52 -1.18 14.71
CA PRO A 263 -2.42 -1.85 16.00
C PRO A 263 -3.16 -3.20 16.02
N THR A 264 -4.28 -3.33 15.29
CA THR A 264 -5.04 -4.60 15.22
C THR A 264 -4.26 -5.67 14.48
N ILE A 265 -3.69 -5.34 13.31
CA ILE A 265 -2.84 -6.26 12.55
C ILE A 265 -1.61 -6.61 13.38
N GLY A 266 -0.95 -5.60 13.96
CA GLY A 266 0.21 -5.76 14.84
C GLY A 266 -0.05 -6.76 15.96
N ALA A 267 -1.08 -6.52 16.78
CA ALA A 267 -1.40 -7.37 17.93
C ALA A 267 -1.90 -8.77 17.53
N SER A 268 -2.69 -8.87 16.45
CA SER A 268 -3.25 -10.15 15.99
C SER A 268 -2.15 -11.08 15.47
N VAL A 269 -1.30 -10.58 14.57
CA VAL A 269 -0.15 -11.35 14.05
C VAL A 269 0.81 -11.70 15.19
N ASN A 270 1.13 -10.74 16.07
CA ASN A 270 2.02 -10.98 17.20
C ASN A 270 1.46 -12.07 18.14
N GLY A 271 0.15 -12.05 18.40
CA GLY A 271 -0.54 -13.08 19.18
C GLY A 271 -0.43 -14.47 18.56
N LEU A 272 -0.60 -14.59 17.24
CA LEU A 272 -0.44 -15.85 16.50
C LEU A 272 1.00 -16.37 16.57
N VAL A 273 1.99 -15.49 16.41
CA VAL A 273 3.40 -15.87 16.51
C VAL A 273 3.77 -16.29 17.93
N ARG A 274 3.24 -15.61 18.95
CA ARG A 274 3.48 -15.93 20.37
C ARG A 274 2.85 -17.26 20.78
N GLY A 275 1.70 -17.61 20.21
CA GLY A 275 0.93 -18.79 20.62
C GLY A 275 0.54 -18.74 22.10
N THR A 276 0.59 -19.88 22.77
CA THR A 276 0.33 -19.98 24.22
C THR A 276 1.58 -19.68 25.06
N GLY A 277 2.71 -19.37 24.43
CA GLY A 277 4.02 -19.26 25.09
C GLY A 277 4.72 -20.62 25.32
N ALA A 278 4.01 -21.75 25.18
CA ALA A 278 4.63 -23.07 25.23
C ALA A 278 5.47 -23.34 23.97
N PRO A 279 6.64 -24.00 24.06
CA PRO A 279 7.44 -24.34 22.89
C PRO A 279 6.62 -25.06 21.82
N GLY A 280 6.65 -24.53 20.59
CA GLY A 280 5.92 -25.10 19.45
C GLY A 280 4.45 -24.69 19.33
N SER A 281 3.95 -23.82 20.21
CA SER A 281 2.56 -23.31 20.15
C SER A 281 2.38 -22.10 19.22
N GLY A 282 3.47 -21.45 18.83
CA GLY A 282 3.50 -20.29 17.95
C GLY A 282 3.51 -20.65 16.47
N LEU A 283 3.15 -19.67 15.65
CA LEU A 283 3.06 -19.81 14.20
C LEU A 283 4.08 -18.93 13.47
N ARG A 284 4.56 -19.41 12.32
CA ARG A 284 5.21 -18.58 11.29
C ARG A 284 4.12 -18.05 10.40
N ILE A 285 4.14 -16.76 10.13
CA ILE A 285 3.05 -16.10 9.42
C ILE A 285 3.56 -15.56 8.09
N SER A 286 2.73 -15.65 7.06
CA SER A 286 2.81 -14.81 5.87
C SER A 286 1.44 -14.20 5.60
N LEU A 287 1.29 -13.40 4.55
CA LEU A 287 -0.04 -13.04 4.06
C LEU A 287 -0.58 -14.15 3.16
N ALA A 288 -1.85 -14.47 3.31
CA ALA A 288 -2.52 -15.47 2.46
C ALA A 288 -2.75 -14.90 1.05
N ASN A 289 -2.59 -15.76 0.05
CA ASN A 289 -2.91 -15.43 -1.33
C ASN A 289 -4.42 -15.53 -1.58
N PRO A 290 -5.06 -14.58 -2.31
CA PRO A 290 -4.50 -13.34 -2.86
C PRO A 290 -4.25 -12.27 -1.79
N VAL A 291 -3.06 -11.67 -1.82
CA VAL A 291 -2.66 -10.60 -0.90
C VAL A 291 -3.41 -9.31 -1.24
N GLY A 292 -4.04 -8.70 -0.24
CA GLY A 292 -4.80 -7.46 -0.40
C GLY A 292 -5.75 -7.21 0.78
N LEU A 293 -6.48 -6.11 0.64
CA LEU A 293 -7.45 -5.61 1.63
C LEU A 293 -8.86 -5.83 1.10
N TYR A 294 -9.76 -6.24 1.97
CA TYR A 294 -11.10 -6.63 1.56
C TYR A 294 -12.18 -6.09 2.49
N ILE A 295 -13.11 -5.34 1.92
CA ILE A 295 -14.35 -4.93 2.58
C ILE A 295 -15.12 -6.19 2.99
N GLN A 296 -15.57 -6.20 4.23
CA GLN A 296 -16.53 -7.18 4.74
C GLN A 296 -17.92 -6.57 4.64
N GLU A 297 -18.91 -7.35 4.21
CA GLU A 297 -20.28 -6.82 4.06
C GLU A 297 -20.77 -6.18 5.38
N PRO A 298 -21.41 -5.00 5.33
CA PRO A 298 -21.93 -4.34 6.52
C PRO A 298 -22.93 -5.18 7.30
N SER A 299 -22.98 -4.94 8.61
CA SER A 299 -24.12 -5.39 9.41
C SER A 299 -25.29 -4.43 9.21
N PHE A 300 -26.38 -4.93 8.65
CA PHE A 300 -27.60 -4.13 8.41
C PHE A 300 -28.59 -4.14 9.59
N ASN A 301 -28.22 -4.74 10.74
CA ASN A 301 -29.12 -4.92 11.88
C ASN A 301 -29.59 -3.61 12.55
N THR A 302 -28.86 -2.52 12.33
CA THR A 302 -29.14 -1.20 12.90
C THR A 302 -29.74 -0.24 11.87
N TYR A 303 -29.99 -0.71 10.64
CA TYR A 303 -30.51 0.09 9.55
C TYR A 303 -32.03 0.02 9.51
N GLU A 304 -32.69 1.16 9.31
CA GLU A 304 -34.13 1.22 9.11
C GLU A 304 -34.45 2.02 7.84
N LEU A 305 -35.30 1.45 6.98
CA LEU A 305 -35.78 2.12 5.78
C LEU A 305 -36.90 3.12 6.13
N PRO A 306 -37.08 4.19 5.35
CA PRO A 306 -38.21 5.09 5.53
C PRO A 306 -39.54 4.36 5.25
N PHE A 307 -40.64 4.89 5.79
CA PHE A 307 -41.98 4.31 5.63
C PHE A 307 -42.40 4.15 4.16
N ASP A 308 -41.94 5.04 3.28
CA ASP A 308 -42.29 5.05 1.86
C ASP A 308 -41.44 4.07 1.02
N ALA A 309 -40.50 3.33 1.63
CA ALA A 309 -39.75 2.30 0.94
C ALA A 309 -40.67 1.12 0.54
N PRO A 310 -40.34 0.36 -0.52
CA PRO A 310 -41.13 -0.81 -0.91
C PRO A 310 -41.28 -1.81 0.25
N VAL A 311 -42.48 -2.39 0.40
CA VAL A 311 -42.85 -3.22 1.55
C VAL A 311 -41.88 -4.38 1.84
N ASP A 312 -41.33 -4.98 0.78
CA ASP A 312 -40.40 -6.13 0.89
C ASP A 312 -38.92 -5.73 0.83
N ALA A 313 -38.62 -4.43 0.70
CA ALA A 313 -37.25 -3.95 0.62
C ALA A 313 -36.53 -4.09 1.97
N LYS A 314 -35.23 -4.36 1.89
CA LYS A 314 -34.33 -4.47 3.04
C LYS A 314 -33.17 -3.49 2.86
N PRO A 315 -32.56 -2.99 3.96
CA PRO A 315 -31.37 -2.15 3.85
C PRO A 315 -30.24 -2.77 3.01
N SER A 316 -30.06 -4.09 3.11
CA SER A 316 -29.08 -4.84 2.32
C SER A 316 -29.29 -4.75 0.80
N ASP A 317 -30.50 -4.47 0.34
CA ASP A 317 -30.82 -4.44 -1.10
C ASP A 317 -30.15 -3.25 -1.80
N TYR A 318 -29.75 -2.24 -1.04
CA TYR A 318 -29.08 -1.04 -1.53
C TYR A 318 -27.55 -1.15 -1.50
N TRP A 319 -26.99 -2.24 -0.95
CA TRP A 319 -25.56 -2.54 -0.97
C TRP A 319 -25.17 -3.41 -2.17
N LYS A 320 -24.33 -2.87 -3.04
CA LYS A 320 -23.88 -3.53 -4.27
C LYS A 320 -22.38 -3.76 -4.22
N VAL A 321 -21.95 -5.01 -4.41
CA VAL A 321 -20.55 -5.34 -4.67
C VAL A 321 -20.26 -5.04 -6.13
N ILE A 322 -19.36 -4.10 -6.38
CA ILE A 322 -18.99 -3.64 -7.73
C ILE A 322 -17.75 -4.36 -8.23
N ARG A 323 -16.75 -4.53 -7.36
CA ARG A 323 -15.52 -5.30 -7.65
C ARG A 323 -15.18 -6.18 -6.47
N GLY A 324 -14.50 -7.29 -6.76
CA GLY A 324 -14.30 -8.39 -5.82
C GLY A 324 -15.53 -9.29 -5.74
N ARG A 325 -15.64 -10.03 -4.64
CA ARG A 325 -16.76 -10.96 -4.41
C ARG A 325 -17.04 -11.14 -2.92
N LYS A 326 -18.28 -11.53 -2.61
CA LYS A 326 -18.60 -12.10 -1.30
C LYS A 326 -17.88 -13.43 -1.12
N ARG A 327 -17.70 -13.82 0.14
CA ARG A 327 -17.14 -15.12 0.50
C ARG A 327 -17.98 -16.27 -0.06
N ASP A 328 -17.30 -17.29 -0.54
CA ASP A 328 -17.90 -18.56 -0.92
C ASP A 328 -18.10 -19.45 0.31
N SER A 329 -18.88 -20.53 0.15
CA SER A 329 -19.10 -21.50 1.21
C SER A 329 -17.76 -22.11 1.69
N GLY A 330 -17.43 -21.91 2.96
CA GLY A 330 -16.21 -22.43 3.59
C GLY A 330 -15.06 -21.42 3.72
N GLU A 331 -15.25 -20.21 3.20
CA GLU A 331 -14.36 -19.06 3.42
C GLU A 331 -14.82 -18.22 4.62
N GLU A 332 -13.86 -17.63 5.33
CA GLU A 332 -14.11 -16.93 6.60
C GLU A 332 -14.26 -15.40 6.46
N MET A 333 -13.95 -14.86 5.28
CA MET A 333 -14.00 -13.43 4.98
C MET A 333 -14.41 -13.18 3.53
N ASP A 334 -15.03 -12.04 3.29
CA ASP A 334 -15.32 -11.55 1.95
C ASP A 334 -14.04 -11.08 1.25
N TYR A 335 -14.08 -11.07 -0.08
CA TYR A 335 -13.03 -10.57 -0.97
C TYR A 335 -13.56 -9.37 -1.77
N ILE A 336 -14.32 -8.48 -1.13
CA ILE A 336 -14.91 -7.29 -1.77
C ILE A 336 -13.85 -6.21 -1.86
N LEU A 337 -13.66 -5.65 -3.05
CA LEU A 337 -12.68 -4.60 -3.31
C LEU A 337 -13.33 -3.22 -3.45
N HIS A 338 -14.54 -3.20 -4.00
CA HIS A 338 -15.30 -1.99 -4.26
C HIS A 338 -16.78 -2.27 -4.02
N ALA A 339 -17.44 -1.40 -3.25
CA ALA A 339 -18.86 -1.49 -3.01
C ALA A 339 -19.56 -0.12 -3.10
N VAL A 340 -20.84 -0.15 -3.38
CA VAL A 340 -21.70 1.04 -3.46
C VAL A 340 -22.93 0.82 -2.59
N TYR A 341 -23.28 1.82 -1.78
CA TYR A 341 -24.59 1.92 -1.13
C TYR A 341 -25.40 3.01 -1.84
N GLU A 342 -26.48 2.62 -2.55
CA GLU A 342 -27.20 3.51 -3.45
C GLU A 342 -28.69 3.18 -3.48
N VAL A 343 -29.52 4.21 -3.40
CA VAL A 343 -30.97 4.10 -3.60
C VAL A 343 -31.29 4.55 -5.03
N PRO A 344 -31.91 3.70 -5.87
CA PRO A 344 -32.36 4.09 -7.21
C PRO A 344 -33.34 5.27 -7.16
N GLU A 345 -33.18 6.23 -8.07
CA GLU A 345 -33.96 7.48 -8.08
C GLU A 345 -35.47 7.22 -8.19
N GLU A 346 -35.87 6.18 -8.92
CA GLU A 346 -37.25 5.78 -9.14
C GLU A 346 -38.00 5.35 -7.86
N LEU A 347 -37.29 5.08 -6.76
CA LEU A 347 -37.92 4.70 -5.49
C LEU A 347 -38.41 5.91 -4.68
N GLY A 348 -38.07 7.14 -5.07
CA GLY A 348 -38.63 8.36 -4.48
C GLY A 348 -38.10 8.74 -3.10
N PHE A 349 -37.11 8.02 -2.57
CA PHE A 349 -36.35 8.37 -1.37
C PHE A 349 -34.85 8.23 -1.63
N THR A 350 -34.00 8.68 -0.71
CA THR A 350 -32.54 8.60 -0.88
C THR A 350 -31.86 7.89 0.29
N VAL A 351 -30.54 7.66 0.19
CA VAL A 351 -29.73 7.11 1.30
C VAL A 351 -29.91 7.94 2.57
N SER A 352 -30.10 9.26 2.45
CA SER A 352 -30.33 10.14 3.61
C SER A 352 -31.69 9.99 4.30
N ASP A 353 -32.61 9.23 3.73
CA ASP A 353 -33.89 8.91 4.36
C ASP A 353 -33.83 7.56 5.11
N ILE A 354 -32.75 6.79 4.90
CA ILE A 354 -32.42 5.59 5.69
C ILE A 354 -31.77 6.05 7.00
N THR A 355 -32.08 5.36 8.10
CA THR A 355 -31.42 5.61 9.39
C THR A 355 -30.46 4.49 9.79
N ILE A 356 -29.43 4.84 10.56
CA ILE A 356 -28.56 3.91 11.28
C ILE A 356 -28.65 4.29 12.75
N ASN A 357 -29.02 3.33 13.62
CA ASN A 357 -29.27 3.58 15.04
C ASN A 357 -30.28 4.72 15.30
N GLY A 358 -31.29 4.85 14.43
CA GLY A 358 -32.33 5.89 14.53
C GLY A 358 -31.91 7.29 14.06
N PHE A 359 -30.69 7.47 13.54
CA PHE A 359 -30.23 8.72 12.94
C PHE A 359 -30.17 8.60 11.42
N ASN A 360 -30.75 9.57 10.70
CA ASN A 360 -30.63 9.65 9.25
C ASN A 360 -29.17 9.63 8.79
N ILE A 361 -28.89 9.02 7.64
CA ILE A 361 -27.54 9.01 7.07
C ILE A 361 -27.25 10.38 6.45
N GLU A 362 -26.43 11.17 7.13
CA GLU A 362 -25.98 12.48 6.67
C GLU A 362 -24.58 12.43 6.07
N TYR A 363 -23.79 11.41 6.41
CA TYR A 363 -22.41 11.20 5.98
C TYR A 363 -22.15 9.73 5.63
N GLY A 364 -21.28 9.48 4.64
CA GLY A 364 -20.82 8.14 4.28
C GLY A 364 -20.08 7.45 5.42
N ALA A 365 -19.44 8.22 6.27
CA ALA A 365 -18.79 7.77 7.50
C ALA A 365 -19.69 6.96 8.44
N GLN A 366 -21.00 7.24 8.50
CA GLN A 366 -21.94 6.46 9.30
C GLN A 366 -22.02 5.01 8.80
N ILE A 367 -22.01 4.81 7.49
CA ILE A 367 -21.98 3.47 6.87
C ILE A 367 -20.61 2.82 7.14
N ALA A 368 -19.50 3.57 7.01
CA ALA A 368 -18.14 3.08 7.29
C ALA A 368 -17.94 2.56 8.72
N GLN A 369 -18.74 3.00 9.70
CA GLN A 369 -18.70 2.47 11.07
C GLN A 369 -19.38 1.10 11.22
N THR A 370 -20.17 0.67 10.23
CA THR A 370 -20.97 -0.57 10.31
C THR A 370 -20.33 -1.78 9.64
N PHE A 371 -19.14 -1.60 9.05
CA PHE A 371 -18.41 -2.67 8.40
C PHE A 371 -16.92 -2.67 8.71
N GLN A 372 -16.27 -3.77 8.33
CA GLN A 372 -14.87 -4.03 8.60
C GLN A 372 -14.08 -4.15 7.31
N ILE A 373 -12.78 -3.86 7.38
CA ILE A 373 -11.79 -4.30 6.39
C ILE A 373 -11.07 -5.52 6.94
N ALA A 374 -10.65 -6.40 6.05
CA ALA A 374 -9.90 -7.60 6.39
C ALA A 374 -8.69 -7.83 5.48
N LEU A 375 -7.68 -8.47 6.04
CA LEU A 375 -6.66 -9.25 5.33
C LEU A 375 -6.58 -10.64 5.96
N ALA A 376 -5.85 -11.57 5.35
CA ALA A 376 -5.68 -12.92 5.90
C ALA A 376 -4.21 -13.28 6.15
N GLY A 377 -3.92 -13.80 7.34
CA GLY A 377 -2.61 -14.36 7.69
C GLY A 377 -2.54 -15.86 7.40
N LEU A 378 -1.47 -16.34 6.77
CA LEU A 378 -1.22 -17.75 6.48
C LEU A 378 -0.24 -18.35 7.48
N GLY A 379 -0.76 -19.12 8.44
CA GLY A 379 0.02 -19.68 9.54
C GLY A 379 0.61 -21.06 9.27
N LEU A 380 1.89 -21.25 9.60
CA LEU A 380 2.58 -22.54 9.63
C LEU A 380 3.09 -22.83 11.05
N PRO A 381 3.04 -24.08 11.55
CA PRO A 381 3.62 -24.41 12.84
C PRO A 381 5.12 -24.08 12.90
N GLN A 382 5.60 -23.50 14.00
CA GLN A 382 7.03 -23.34 14.25
C GLN A 382 7.38 -23.32 15.75
N VAL A 383 8.68 -23.29 16.05
CA VAL A 383 9.17 -23.15 17.43
C VAL A 383 9.17 -21.67 17.83
N ASN A 384 8.64 -21.39 19.03
CA ASN A 384 8.62 -20.05 19.62
C ASN A 384 10.03 -19.46 19.71
N GLN A 385 10.15 -18.17 19.41
CA GLN A 385 11.37 -17.40 19.67
C GLN A 385 11.20 -16.50 20.89
N ASP A 386 12.31 -16.17 21.54
CA ASP A 386 12.31 -15.16 22.58
C ASP A 386 12.05 -13.77 22.01
N GLY A 387 11.20 -13.01 22.70
CA GLY A 387 10.97 -11.62 22.34
C GLY A 387 12.21 -10.74 22.54
N LEU A 388 12.36 -9.75 21.67
CA LEU A 388 13.40 -8.73 21.70
C LEU A 388 12.97 -7.54 22.56
N LEU A 389 13.94 -6.74 23.03
CA LEU A 389 13.61 -5.40 23.54
C LEU A 389 12.99 -4.53 22.44
N CYS A 390 12.41 -3.40 22.83
CA CYS A 390 11.89 -2.43 21.88
C CYS A 390 12.95 -1.98 20.87
N ALA A 391 12.47 -1.67 19.67
CA ALA A 391 13.25 -0.97 18.66
C ALA A 391 13.70 0.37 19.24
N GLY A 392 15.01 0.61 19.21
CA GLY A 392 15.62 1.85 19.69
C GLY A 392 16.37 2.56 18.57
N GLU A 393 16.83 3.78 18.82
CA GLU A 393 17.66 4.51 17.86
C GLU A 393 18.98 3.76 17.59
N PRO A 394 19.37 3.51 16.33
CA PRO A 394 20.67 2.95 16.00
C PRO A 394 21.70 4.06 15.81
N LYS A 395 22.92 3.66 15.46
CA LYS A 395 23.77 4.51 14.62
C LYS A 395 23.03 4.64 13.29
N LEU A 396 22.46 5.80 12.99
CA LEU A 396 21.76 6.05 11.73
C LEU A 396 22.64 5.58 10.55
N LEU A 397 22.25 4.46 9.91
CA LEU A 397 23.04 3.83 8.86
C LEU A 397 22.57 4.31 7.49
N PRO A 398 23.48 4.55 6.53
CA PRO A 398 23.09 4.91 5.17
C PRO A 398 22.14 3.88 4.58
N ARG A 399 20.97 4.37 4.12
CA ARG A 399 19.87 3.53 3.66
C ARG A 399 19.36 3.97 2.29
N PRO A 400 19.62 3.20 1.22
CA PRO A 400 18.96 3.43 -0.06
C PRO A 400 17.46 3.13 0.08
N TYR A 401 16.60 4.04 -0.38
CA TYR A 401 15.16 3.94 -0.14
C TYR A 401 14.35 3.77 -1.43
N VAL A 402 14.59 4.62 -2.42
CA VAL A 402 13.94 4.61 -3.73
C VAL A 402 15.00 4.78 -4.80
N LEU A 403 14.91 3.99 -5.87
CA LEU A 403 15.69 4.18 -7.09
C LEU A 403 14.71 4.32 -8.25
N ARG A 404 14.67 5.47 -8.92
CA ARG A 404 13.82 5.73 -10.10
C ARG A 404 14.36 6.90 -10.93
N GLU A 405 13.93 6.97 -12.19
CA GLU A 405 14.14 8.17 -13.01
C GLU A 405 13.49 9.40 -12.35
N LEU A 406 14.15 10.56 -12.45
CA LEU A 406 13.79 11.77 -11.73
C LEU A 406 12.29 12.13 -11.84
N GLU A 407 11.74 12.12 -13.05
CA GLU A 407 10.33 12.49 -13.28
C GLU A 407 9.33 11.50 -12.65
N MET A 408 9.76 10.25 -12.40
CA MET A 408 8.93 9.19 -11.83
C MET A 408 9.09 9.08 -10.31
N LEU A 409 9.96 9.87 -9.69
CA LEU A 409 10.32 9.75 -8.28
C LEU A 409 9.09 9.92 -7.36
N SER A 410 8.25 10.93 -7.60
CA SER A 410 7.07 11.18 -6.76
C SER A 410 6.06 10.02 -6.80
N VAL A 411 5.90 9.38 -7.97
CA VAL A 411 5.06 8.18 -8.14
C VAL A 411 5.68 7.01 -7.40
N ALA A 412 6.99 6.82 -7.51
CA ALA A 412 7.72 5.74 -6.86
C ALA A 412 7.55 5.75 -5.34
N PHE A 413 7.62 6.94 -4.72
CA PHE A 413 7.38 7.12 -3.29
C PHE A 413 5.98 6.64 -2.85
N ARG A 414 4.96 6.84 -3.68
CA ARG A 414 3.57 6.49 -3.35
C ARG A 414 3.20 5.05 -3.71
N SER A 415 3.82 4.49 -4.73
CA SER A 415 3.44 3.20 -5.35
C SER A 415 4.45 2.08 -5.17
N SER A 416 5.62 2.39 -4.60
CA SER A 416 6.72 1.43 -4.43
C SER A 416 7.18 0.78 -5.74
N LEU A 417 7.05 1.48 -6.88
CA LEU A 417 7.58 1.04 -8.17
C LEU A 417 9.12 1.10 -8.15
N ASN A 418 9.75 0.00 -8.54
CA ASN A 418 11.20 -0.10 -8.69
C ASN A 418 11.70 0.42 -10.03
N MET A 419 12.99 0.72 -10.10
CA MET A 419 13.68 0.96 -11.37
C MET A 419 13.79 -0.35 -12.16
N ARG A 420 13.67 -0.27 -13.48
CA ARG A 420 13.87 -1.42 -14.38
C ARG A 420 14.86 -1.10 -15.48
N ILE A 421 15.70 -2.06 -15.85
CA ILE A 421 16.68 -1.90 -16.93
C ILE A 421 16.78 -3.17 -17.75
N GLU A 422 17.12 -3.04 -19.04
CA GLU A 422 17.38 -4.20 -19.90
C GLU A 422 18.89 -4.43 -20.06
N PRO A 423 19.35 -5.67 -20.22
CA PRO A 423 20.73 -5.96 -20.56
C PRO A 423 21.18 -5.20 -21.82
N GLY A 424 22.38 -4.62 -21.78
CA GLY A 424 22.96 -3.86 -22.90
C GLY A 424 22.47 -2.42 -23.01
N THR A 425 21.77 -1.89 -22.00
CA THR A 425 21.24 -0.51 -22.01
C THR A 425 21.88 0.36 -20.92
N THR A 426 21.90 1.66 -21.18
CA THR A 426 22.29 2.72 -20.24
C THR A 426 21.09 3.62 -19.99
N VAL A 427 20.89 4.00 -18.73
CA VAL A 427 19.84 4.94 -18.32
C VAL A 427 20.47 6.07 -17.51
N GLU A 428 20.24 7.29 -17.96
CA GLU A 428 20.70 8.52 -17.31
C GLU A 428 19.62 9.11 -16.39
N ASN A 429 20.00 10.11 -15.58
CA ASN A 429 19.09 10.85 -14.69
C ASN A 429 18.29 9.94 -13.73
N VAL A 430 18.92 8.87 -13.27
CA VAL A 430 18.35 7.97 -12.27
C VAL A 430 18.63 8.52 -10.88
N VAL A 431 17.58 8.81 -10.12
CA VAL A 431 17.67 9.24 -8.72
C VAL A 431 17.73 8.03 -7.81
N LEU A 432 18.79 7.95 -7.01
CA LEU A 432 18.81 7.17 -5.78
C LEU A 432 18.53 8.10 -4.60
N TYR A 433 17.33 8.00 -4.04
CA TYR A 433 16.98 8.66 -2.81
C TYR A 433 17.38 7.78 -1.63
N ALA A 434 18.14 8.35 -0.69
CA ALA A 434 18.69 7.65 0.45
C ALA A 434 18.48 8.46 1.75
N PHE A 435 18.65 7.78 2.88
CA PHE A 435 18.70 8.40 4.19
C PHE A 435 20.07 8.22 4.82
N ASP A 436 20.40 9.11 5.75
CA ASP A 436 21.57 9.02 6.63
C ASP A 436 22.88 8.74 5.88
N SER A 437 23.03 9.33 4.70
CA SER A 437 24.14 9.14 3.76
C SER A 437 24.97 10.41 3.60
N ASP A 438 26.25 10.24 3.27
CA ASP A 438 27.20 11.32 3.02
C ASP A 438 27.44 11.49 1.51
N SER A 439 27.98 12.63 1.09
CA SER A 439 28.35 12.83 -0.33
C SER A 439 29.43 11.86 -0.83
N GLN A 440 30.18 11.25 0.09
CA GLN A 440 31.22 10.25 -0.18
C GLN A 440 30.74 8.82 0.12
N SER A 441 29.45 8.59 0.32
CA SER A 441 28.91 7.25 0.48
C SER A 441 29.26 6.38 -0.73
N THR A 442 29.79 5.20 -0.47
CA THR A 442 29.93 4.17 -1.50
C THR A 442 28.56 3.58 -1.82
N ILE A 443 28.31 3.33 -3.11
CA ILE A 443 27.12 2.64 -3.62
C ILE A 443 27.61 1.38 -4.33
N GLU A 444 27.04 0.23 -3.98
CA GLU A 444 27.34 -1.05 -4.63
C GLU A 444 26.03 -1.77 -4.95
N PHE A 445 25.84 -2.16 -6.20
CA PHE A 445 24.75 -3.04 -6.58
C PHE A 445 25.18 -4.50 -6.30
N THR A 446 24.64 -5.10 -5.25
CA THR A 446 25.02 -6.46 -4.82
C THR A 446 24.17 -7.53 -5.53
N GLY A 447 24.77 -8.71 -5.74
CA GLY A 447 24.16 -9.77 -6.55
C GLY A 447 23.93 -9.36 -8.01
N SER A 448 24.73 -8.40 -8.51
CA SER A 448 24.47 -7.71 -9.78
C SER A 448 25.66 -7.72 -10.75
N PRO A 449 26.17 -8.90 -11.15
CA PRO A 449 27.19 -8.94 -12.18
C PRO A 449 26.68 -8.20 -13.43
N GLY A 450 27.52 -7.34 -14.00
CA GLY A 450 27.18 -6.55 -15.18
C GLY A 450 26.41 -5.25 -14.92
N ILE A 451 26.09 -4.87 -13.68
CA ILE A 451 25.55 -3.52 -13.41
C ILE A 451 26.67 -2.57 -12.99
N THR A 452 26.81 -1.46 -13.71
CA THR A 452 27.73 -0.37 -13.37
C THR A 452 26.96 0.94 -13.25
N PHE A 453 27.55 1.92 -12.59
CA PHE A 453 26.99 3.25 -12.50
C PHE A 453 28.07 4.32 -12.48
N GLU A 454 27.68 5.53 -12.84
CA GLU A 454 28.42 6.77 -12.64
C GLU A 454 27.55 7.71 -11.80
N GLN A 455 28.11 8.27 -10.73
CA GLN A 455 27.45 9.33 -9.97
C GLN A 455 27.75 10.67 -10.64
N THR A 456 26.69 11.32 -11.10
CA THR A 456 26.76 12.57 -11.86
C THR A 456 26.48 13.80 -10.99
N ASP A 457 25.68 13.65 -9.93
CA ASP A 457 25.37 14.71 -8.97
C ASP A 457 25.01 14.15 -7.58
N PHE A 458 25.09 15.00 -6.56
CA PHE A 458 24.68 14.72 -5.18
C PHE A 458 24.04 15.95 -4.54
N GLN A 459 22.94 15.73 -3.84
CA GLN A 459 22.23 16.78 -3.10
C GLN A 459 21.89 16.27 -1.68
N ASP A 460 22.23 17.08 -0.68
CA ASP A 460 21.75 16.91 0.69
C ASP A 460 20.51 17.79 0.88
N LEU A 461 19.36 17.15 1.09
CA LEU A 461 18.07 17.83 1.26
C LEU A 461 17.83 18.25 2.72
N GLY A 462 18.77 17.94 3.62
CA GLY A 462 18.59 18.11 5.06
C GLY A 462 17.68 17.03 5.67
N SER A 463 17.47 17.09 6.98
CA SER A 463 16.64 16.11 7.71
C SER A 463 17.01 14.64 7.42
N ASN A 464 18.32 14.40 7.24
CA ASN A 464 18.92 13.11 6.90
C ASN A 464 18.46 12.53 5.55
N GLN A 465 18.08 13.35 4.59
CA GLN A 465 17.62 12.95 3.27
C GLN A 465 18.65 13.33 2.20
N GLN A 466 19.06 12.37 1.36
CA GLN A 466 20.04 12.59 0.31
C GLN A 466 19.56 12.06 -1.03
N VAL A 467 20.01 12.72 -2.08
CA VAL A 467 19.75 12.38 -3.47
C VAL A 467 21.07 12.20 -4.20
N PHE A 468 21.25 11.05 -4.82
CA PHE A 468 22.35 10.77 -5.74
C PHE A 468 21.77 10.66 -7.15
N ILE A 469 22.32 11.42 -8.10
CA ILE A 469 21.92 11.32 -9.51
C ILE A 469 22.93 10.42 -10.22
N LEU A 470 22.42 9.33 -10.81
CA LEU A 470 23.20 8.25 -11.36
C LEU A 470 22.91 8.07 -12.85
N THR A 471 23.94 7.70 -13.59
CA THR A 471 23.82 7.00 -14.88
C THR A 471 24.10 5.54 -14.64
N ILE A 472 23.13 4.66 -14.90
CA ILE A 472 23.24 3.21 -14.65
C ILE A 472 23.34 2.47 -15.98
N THR A 473 24.31 1.57 -16.10
CA THR A 473 24.49 0.71 -17.27
C THR A 473 24.35 -0.75 -16.89
N ALA A 474 23.58 -1.50 -17.68
CA ALA A 474 23.53 -2.95 -17.62
C ALA A 474 24.31 -3.54 -18.79
N ALA A 475 25.28 -4.41 -18.50
CA ALA A 475 26.02 -5.16 -19.49
C ALA A 475 25.07 -6.04 -20.33
N PRO A 476 25.42 -6.37 -21.59
CA PRO A 476 24.59 -7.23 -22.45
C PRO A 476 24.27 -8.62 -21.86
N ASP A 477 25.11 -9.11 -20.96
CA ASP A 477 24.99 -10.40 -20.27
C ASP A 477 24.52 -10.28 -18.82
N ALA A 478 24.06 -9.09 -18.39
CA ALA A 478 23.51 -8.90 -17.05
C ALA A 478 22.35 -9.89 -16.82
N PRO A 479 22.37 -10.70 -15.76
CA PRO A 479 21.33 -11.70 -15.52
C PRO A 479 19.98 -11.02 -15.26
N LEU A 480 18.86 -11.75 -15.35
CA LEU A 480 17.56 -11.15 -15.03
C LEU A 480 17.30 -11.08 -13.51
N GLY A 481 16.31 -10.29 -13.10
CA GLY A 481 15.78 -10.24 -11.74
C GLY A 481 16.18 -9.02 -10.91
N ASN A 482 15.69 -9.00 -9.67
CA ASN A 482 15.94 -7.91 -8.72
C ASN A 482 17.41 -7.84 -8.27
N ARG A 483 17.87 -6.63 -7.98
CA ARG A 483 19.17 -6.31 -7.39
C ARG A 483 19.01 -5.63 -6.05
N SER A 484 20.02 -5.82 -5.21
CA SER A 484 20.10 -5.13 -3.94
C SER A 484 21.11 -3.99 -4.02
N ILE A 485 20.91 -2.92 -3.27
CA ILE A 485 21.84 -1.79 -3.20
C ILE A 485 22.43 -1.73 -1.80
N LEU A 486 23.75 -1.84 -1.70
CA LEU A 486 24.51 -1.63 -0.49
C LEU A 486 25.05 -0.20 -0.49
N MET A 487 24.84 0.51 0.61
CA MET A 487 25.46 1.82 0.83
C MET A 487 26.29 1.80 2.10
N LYS A 488 27.44 2.48 2.06
CA LYS A 488 28.30 2.68 3.24
C LYS A 488 28.88 4.08 3.26
N ASN A 489 28.88 4.69 4.43
CA ASN A 489 29.47 6.01 4.70
C ASN A 489 30.94 5.84 5.11
N PRO A 490 31.80 6.81 4.80
CA PRO A 490 33.15 6.85 5.35
C PRO A 490 33.10 6.93 6.87
N ASP A 491 33.98 6.20 7.54
CA ASP A 491 34.10 6.27 9.00
C ASP A 491 34.85 7.55 9.41
N PRO A 492 34.20 8.52 10.10
CA PRO A 492 34.84 9.78 10.46
C PRO A 492 36.01 9.58 11.44
N ASP A 493 35.98 8.50 12.23
CA ASP A 493 37.00 8.22 13.24
C ASP A 493 38.15 7.35 12.70
N ASN A 494 37.98 6.74 11.52
CA ASN A 494 38.98 5.88 10.91
C ASN A 494 39.07 6.08 9.39
N PRO A 495 39.86 7.07 8.94
CA PRO A 495 40.04 7.38 7.52
C PRO A 495 40.56 6.16 6.74
N GLY A 496 39.69 5.57 5.91
CA GLY A 496 39.95 4.35 5.15
C GLY A 496 38.93 3.23 5.41
N ASN A 497 38.15 3.32 6.48
CA ASN A 497 37.05 2.41 6.77
C ASN A 497 35.69 3.00 6.35
N TYR A 498 34.72 2.11 6.19
CA TYR A 498 33.34 2.46 5.85
C TYR A 498 32.37 1.68 6.73
N TYR A 499 31.28 2.31 7.15
CA TYR A 499 30.20 1.68 7.91
C TYR A 499 28.87 1.78 7.14
N GLY A 500 28.00 0.79 7.31
CA GLY A 500 26.71 0.77 6.62
C GLY A 500 25.84 -0.39 7.09
N GLY A 501 24.57 -0.35 6.71
CA GLY A 501 23.64 -1.45 6.95
C GLY A 501 23.78 -2.58 5.92
N PRO A 502 22.89 -3.58 5.95
CA PRO A 502 22.81 -4.56 4.88
C PRO A 502 22.38 -3.91 3.55
N ALA A 503 22.47 -4.66 2.46
CA ALA A 503 21.99 -4.19 1.16
C ALA A 503 20.44 -4.22 1.11
N VAL A 504 19.79 -3.18 0.57
CA VAL A 504 18.33 -3.12 0.43
C VAL A 504 17.90 -3.82 -0.85
N PHE A 505 17.01 -4.79 -0.75
CA PHE A 505 16.54 -5.62 -1.86
C PHE A 505 15.52 -4.89 -2.75
N GLY A 506 15.66 -5.09 -4.07
CA GLY A 506 14.57 -4.87 -5.03
C GLY A 506 14.41 -3.45 -5.55
N LEU A 507 15.36 -2.55 -5.32
CA LEU A 507 15.29 -1.18 -5.83
C LEU A 507 15.52 -1.09 -7.35
N LEU A 508 16.27 -2.05 -7.91
CA LEU A 508 16.49 -2.23 -9.35
C LEU A 508 16.08 -3.64 -9.78
N GLU A 509 15.50 -3.78 -10.96
CA GLU A 509 15.21 -5.06 -11.61
C GLU A 509 15.75 -5.07 -13.04
N VAL A 510 16.54 -6.10 -13.36
CA VAL A 510 16.96 -6.36 -14.74
C VAL A 510 15.90 -7.22 -15.41
N VAL A 511 15.24 -6.68 -16.43
CA VAL A 511 14.14 -7.34 -17.14
C VAL A 511 14.60 -7.84 -18.51
N ALA A 512 13.83 -8.76 -19.10
CA ALA A 512 14.19 -9.35 -20.38
C ALA A 512 14.24 -8.28 -21.49
N PRO A 513 15.15 -8.37 -22.47
CA PRO A 513 15.20 -7.44 -23.59
C PRO A 513 13.87 -7.35 -24.35
N GLY A 514 13.48 -6.14 -24.75
CA GLY A 514 12.23 -5.86 -25.46
C GLY A 514 10.97 -5.84 -24.58
N THR A 515 11.11 -5.85 -23.26
CA THR A 515 9.98 -5.69 -22.31
C THR A 515 9.76 -4.23 -21.93
N LEU A 516 10.79 -3.39 -22.04
CA LEU A 516 10.72 -1.95 -21.85
C LEU A 516 10.66 -1.25 -23.20
N ASN A 517 9.95 -0.13 -23.25
CA ASN A 517 9.86 0.70 -24.45
C ASN A 517 10.52 2.06 -24.18
N ARG A 518 11.84 2.03 -23.94
CA ARG A 518 12.67 3.21 -23.65
C ARG A 518 12.99 3.96 -24.95
N ASN A 519 12.52 5.19 -25.08
CA ASN A 519 13.06 6.13 -26.06
C ASN A 519 14.35 6.75 -25.48
N GLN A 520 15.46 6.70 -26.22
CA GLN A 520 16.78 7.15 -25.76
C GLN A 520 16.94 8.69 -25.69
N ASP A 521 15.91 9.47 -26.04
CA ASP A 521 16.00 10.93 -26.25
C ASP A 521 15.26 11.77 -25.17
N ALA A 522 15.39 11.45 -23.88
CA ALA A 522 14.82 12.30 -22.82
C ALA A 522 15.90 13.24 -22.23
N ALA A 523 15.82 14.52 -22.63
CA ALA A 523 16.70 15.60 -22.19
C ALA A 523 16.62 15.86 -20.68
N ALA A 524 17.75 16.28 -20.11
CA ALA A 524 17.94 16.62 -18.70
C ALA A 524 16.86 17.59 -18.18
N SER A 525 16.11 17.15 -17.16
CA SER A 525 15.29 18.00 -16.30
C SER A 525 16.06 18.28 -15.02
N GLU A 526 16.12 19.55 -14.60
CA GLU A 526 16.65 19.94 -13.30
C GLU A 526 15.78 19.38 -12.16
N VAL A 527 16.43 19.05 -11.03
CA VAL A 527 15.78 18.60 -9.80
C VAL A 527 15.03 19.78 -9.19
N ALA A 528 13.71 19.70 -9.10
CA ALA A 528 12.92 20.68 -8.34
C ALA A 528 13.15 20.46 -6.84
N GLU A 529 13.54 21.53 -6.13
CA GLU A 529 13.60 21.56 -4.68
C GLU A 529 12.26 21.15 -4.07
N THR A 530 12.33 20.33 -3.02
CA THR A 530 11.25 19.82 -2.13
C THR A 530 10.61 18.49 -2.52
N ALA A 531 10.95 17.46 -1.73
CA ALA A 531 10.14 16.25 -1.59
C ALA A 531 8.73 16.61 -1.08
N PRO A 532 7.67 15.92 -1.52
CA PRO A 532 6.35 16.09 -0.93
C PRO A 532 6.38 15.61 0.53
N THR A 533 5.96 16.49 1.45
CA THR A 533 5.71 16.20 2.86
C THR A 533 4.49 15.33 3.09
#